data_AF-A0A1G2R3T4-F1
#
_entry.id   AF-A0A1G2R3T4-F1
#
_cell.length_a   1.000
_cell.length_b   1.000
_cell.length_c   1.000
_cell.angle_alpha   90.00
_cell.angle_beta   90.00
_cell.angle_gamma   90.00
#
_symmetry.space_group_name_H-M   'P 1'
#
loop_
_entity.id
_entity.type
_entity.pdbx_description
1 polymer ?
#
loop_
_entity_poly.entity_id
_entity_poly.type
_entity_poly.pdbx_seq_one_letter_code
_entity_poly.pdbx_strand_id
1 'polypeptide(L)'
;MLALFAHTLGYSYWILLAILLAGGLVQVPDQGFSEAFHWIAFYLPPIALLAVISGQIDLLYAISRGQQINIQARMYDFIHWFMLVALNIGIWMFGGVTIWWFLLQLPLLAIIAWQIGIAFHRHLRLSYPEWVAGVGAGCFALLLGIGTAAIRYADSSTFGWGWILETITATVATLIVLRWILLDISTIRTTLQGSNTGYPRAFFLKGVFGNSLILVFWFHVMLEGGISNQLWWLKNIGLTFNVLVGNALYLAYWLLYEYYRSKSGKSKQPVTPD
;
A
#
# COMPACT_ATOMS: atom_id res chain seq x y z
N MET A 1 13.61 10.05 21.38
CA MET A 1 13.94 8.96 20.43
C MET A 1 12.94 8.83 19.28
N LEU A 2 11.65 8.59 19.52
CA LEU A 2 10.65 8.38 18.44
C LEU A 2 10.53 9.55 17.44
N ALA A 3 10.53 10.80 17.93
CA ALA A 3 10.51 11.98 17.06
C ALA A 3 11.78 12.13 16.21
N LEU A 4 12.95 11.80 16.77
CA LEU A 4 14.23 11.80 16.06
C LEU A 4 14.24 10.74 14.96
N PHE A 5 13.75 9.54 15.26
CA PHE A 5 13.67 8.42 14.31
C PHE A 5 12.71 8.70 13.14
N ALA A 6 11.53 9.25 13.42
CA ALA A 6 10.59 9.69 12.39
C ALA A 6 11.19 10.81 11.51
N HIS A 7 11.96 11.72 12.11
CA HIS A 7 12.64 12.79 11.38
C HIS A 7 13.75 12.25 10.46
N THR A 8 14.55 11.30 10.94
CA THR A 8 15.59 10.62 10.14
C THR A 8 14.98 9.81 9.00
N LEU A 9 13.92 9.03 9.27
CA LEU A 9 13.19 8.29 8.23
C LEU A 9 12.58 9.21 7.18
N GLY A 10 12.07 10.38 7.60
CA GLY A 10 11.60 11.42 6.69
C GLY A 10 12.69 11.94 5.75
N TYR A 11 13.89 12.23 6.26
CA TYR A 11 15.03 12.64 5.42
C TYR A 11 15.51 11.51 4.51
N SER A 12 15.60 10.28 5.01
CA SER A 12 15.95 9.11 4.21
C SER A 12 14.96 8.87 3.07
N TYR A 13 13.66 9.11 3.28
CA TYR A 13 12.64 9.09 2.22
C TYR A 13 12.95 10.10 1.11
N TRP A 14 13.25 11.36 1.45
CA TRP A 14 13.55 12.39 0.45
C TRP A 14 14.84 12.11 -0.31
N ILE A 15 15.87 11.59 0.37
CA ILE A 15 17.13 11.18 -0.26
C ILE A 15 16.90 10.02 -1.23
N LEU A 16 16.17 8.98 -0.82
CA LEU A 16 15.85 7.84 -1.69
C LEU A 16 14.98 8.26 -2.88
N LEU A 17 14.02 9.15 -2.66
CA LEU A 17 13.20 9.71 -3.73
C LEU A 17 14.06 10.47 -4.74
N ALA A 18 14.97 11.32 -4.26
CA ALA A 18 15.89 12.07 -5.11
C ALA A 18 16.82 11.14 -5.90
N ILE A 19 17.33 10.07 -5.28
CA ILE A 19 18.16 9.05 -5.95
C ILE A 19 17.37 8.35 -7.05
N LEU A 20 16.13 7.94 -6.79
CA LEU A 20 15.30 7.25 -7.80
C LEU A 20 14.90 8.18 -8.95
N LEU A 21 14.55 9.43 -8.65
CA LEU A 21 14.23 10.43 -9.68
C LEU A 21 15.47 10.77 -10.52
N ALA A 22 16.64 10.96 -9.89
CA ALA A 22 17.89 11.21 -10.59
C ALA A 22 18.33 10.00 -11.42
N GLY A 23 18.21 8.79 -10.88
CA GLY A 23 18.51 7.55 -11.61
C GLY A 23 17.61 7.37 -12.84
N GLY A 24 16.31 7.67 -12.71
CA GLY A 24 15.37 7.66 -13.84
C GLY A 24 15.69 8.70 -14.91
N LEU A 25 16.11 9.91 -14.51
CA LEU A 25 16.44 11.00 -15.45
C LEU A 25 17.80 10.82 -16.15
N VAL A 26 18.80 10.28 -15.45
CA VAL A 26 20.15 10.05 -16.00
C VAL A 26 20.17 8.90 -17.01
N GLN A 27 19.23 7.97 -16.92
CA GLN A 27 19.13 6.82 -17.83
C GLN A 27 18.23 7.07 -19.04
N VAL A 28 17.61 8.25 -19.18
CA VAL A 28 16.82 8.59 -20.37
C VAL A 28 17.78 8.68 -21.56
N PRO A 29 17.75 7.73 -22.51
CA PRO A 29 18.57 7.81 -23.70
C PRO A 29 18.05 8.95 -24.59
N ASP A 30 18.89 9.52 -25.46
CA ASP A 30 18.47 10.45 -26.53
C ASP A 30 17.54 9.79 -27.59
N GLN A 31 17.09 8.57 -27.34
CA GLN A 31 16.24 7.77 -28.19
C GLN A 31 14.78 8.06 -27.80
N GLY A 32 14.04 8.76 -28.66
CA GLY A 32 12.57 8.87 -28.75
C GLY A 32 11.69 8.92 -27.47
N PHE A 33 10.56 9.62 -27.53
CA PHE A 33 9.60 9.70 -26.41
C PHE A 33 9.18 8.32 -25.82
N SER A 34 9.07 7.28 -26.66
CA SER A 34 8.66 5.94 -26.22
C SER A 34 9.67 5.24 -25.31
N GLU A 35 10.97 5.33 -25.60
CA GLU A 35 12.00 4.70 -24.76
C GLU A 35 12.20 5.49 -23.47
N ALA A 36 12.20 6.82 -23.55
CA ALA A 36 12.21 7.68 -22.38
C ALA A 36 11.04 7.37 -21.41
N PHE A 37 9.83 7.14 -21.96
CA PHE A 37 8.67 6.76 -21.17
C PHE A 37 8.81 5.37 -20.53
N HIS A 38 9.37 4.39 -21.25
CA HIS A 38 9.65 3.06 -20.71
C HIS A 38 10.61 3.09 -19.51
N TRP A 39 11.70 3.87 -19.61
CA TRP A 39 12.66 4.05 -18.53
C TRP A 39 12.02 4.72 -17.31
N ILE A 40 11.25 5.79 -17.51
CA ILE A 40 10.56 6.47 -16.40
C ILE A 40 9.54 5.53 -15.75
N ALA A 41 8.77 4.78 -16.54
CA ALA A 41 7.76 3.84 -16.05
C ALA A 41 8.35 2.80 -15.09
N PHE A 42 9.58 2.34 -15.33
CA PHE A 42 10.29 1.39 -14.47
C PHE A 42 10.54 1.90 -13.04
N TYR A 43 10.69 3.22 -12.85
CA TYR A 43 10.92 3.84 -11.55
C TYR A 43 9.63 4.27 -10.83
N LEU A 44 8.49 4.34 -11.52
CA LEU A 44 7.21 4.77 -10.92
C LEU A 44 6.77 3.88 -9.76
N PRO A 45 6.85 2.53 -9.84
CA PRO A 45 6.45 1.70 -8.72
C PRO A 45 7.34 1.94 -7.47
N PRO A 46 8.69 1.87 -7.51
CA PRO A 46 9.52 2.16 -6.34
C PRO A 46 9.22 3.53 -5.70
N ILE A 47 8.95 4.56 -6.51
CA ILE A 47 8.55 5.88 -6.03
C ILE A 47 7.18 5.84 -5.33
N ALA A 48 6.21 5.11 -5.89
CA ALA A 48 4.91 4.91 -5.26
C ALA A 48 5.03 4.23 -3.89
N LEU A 49 5.90 3.21 -3.80
CA LEU A 49 6.15 2.49 -2.56
C LEU A 49 6.82 3.39 -1.49
N LEU A 50 7.73 4.28 -1.89
CA LEU A 50 8.26 5.30 -0.99
C LEU A 50 7.16 6.22 -0.47
N ALA A 51 6.21 6.64 -1.31
CA ALA A 51 5.09 7.48 -0.89
C ALA A 51 4.22 6.75 0.17
N VAL A 52 3.97 5.45 -0.02
CA VAL A 52 3.28 4.60 0.96
C VAL A 52 4.05 4.53 2.28
N ILE A 53 5.37 4.26 2.24
CA ILE A 53 6.23 4.25 3.43
C ILE A 53 6.15 5.58 4.18
N SER A 54 6.23 6.70 3.44
CA SER A 54 6.12 8.05 3.98
C SER A 54 4.77 8.30 4.64
N GLY A 55 3.67 7.77 4.08
CA GLY A 55 2.35 7.81 4.70
C GLY A 55 2.29 7.00 6.00
N GLN A 56 2.87 5.79 6.01
CA GLN A 56 2.91 4.96 7.22
C GLN A 56 3.76 5.58 8.34
N ILE A 57 4.78 6.37 8.00
CA ILE A 57 5.53 7.17 8.99
C ILE A 57 4.62 8.24 9.62
N ASP A 58 3.76 8.91 8.83
CA ASP A 58 2.82 9.89 9.38
C ASP A 58 1.85 9.22 10.38
N LEU A 59 1.34 8.03 10.05
CA LEU A 59 0.47 7.27 10.96
C LEU A 59 1.21 6.81 12.21
N LEU A 60 2.44 6.32 12.08
CA LEU A 60 3.28 5.96 13.23
C LEU A 60 3.48 7.17 14.16
N TYR A 61 3.71 8.35 13.57
CA TYR A 61 3.85 9.58 14.32
C TYR A 61 2.57 9.97 15.06
N ALA A 62 1.42 9.88 14.39
CA ALA A 62 0.11 10.08 15.00
C ALA A 62 -0.11 9.13 16.20
N ILE A 63 0.07 7.83 15.99
CA ILE A 63 -0.06 6.81 17.05
C ILE A 63 0.87 7.12 18.22
N SER A 64 2.12 7.52 17.93
CA SER A 64 3.10 7.85 18.97
C SER A 64 2.67 9.01 19.86
N ARG A 65 1.89 9.97 19.32
CA ARG A 65 1.29 11.10 20.04
C ARG A 65 -0.01 10.75 20.78
N GLY A 66 -0.42 9.47 20.79
CA GLY A 66 -1.64 9.02 21.47
C GLY A 66 -2.90 9.28 20.66
N GLN A 67 -2.78 9.56 19.36
CA GLN A 67 -3.93 9.70 18.49
C GLN A 67 -4.63 8.36 18.26
N GLN A 68 -5.96 8.39 18.17
CA GLN A 68 -6.76 7.19 17.99
C GLN A 68 -6.72 6.74 16.52
N ILE A 69 -5.98 5.65 16.27
CA ILE A 69 -5.89 4.97 14.98
C ILE A 69 -6.36 3.52 15.16
N ASN A 70 -7.06 2.98 14.16
CA ASN A 70 -7.54 1.62 14.18
C ASN A 70 -6.38 0.62 13.98
N ILE A 71 -6.04 -0.08 15.05
CA ILE A 71 -4.92 -1.03 15.04
C ILE A 71 -5.28 -2.33 14.32
N GLN A 72 -6.54 -2.76 14.36
CA GLN A 72 -6.98 -3.91 13.58
C GLN A 72 -6.81 -3.64 12.08
N ALA A 73 -7.10 -2.42 11.62
CA ALA A 73 -6.81 -2.02 10.25
C ALA A 73 -5.30 -2.11 9.92
N ARG A 74 -4.42 -1.72 10.86
CA ARG A 74 -2.97 -1.88 10.70
C ARG A 74 -2.52 -3.36 10.66
N MET A 75 -3.21 -4.25 11.36
CA MET A 75 -2.94 -5.70 11.28
C MET A 75 -3.29 -6.26 9.90
N TYR A 76 -4.42 -5.85 9.32
CA TYR A 76 -4.74 -6.17 7.92
C TYR A 76 -3.75 -5.53 6.94
N ASP A 77 -3.22 -4.36 7.28
CA ASP A 77 -2.16 -3.68 6.51
C ASP A 77 -0.90 -4.52 6.42
N PHE A 78 -0.48 -4.99 7.58
CA PHE A 78 0.64 -5.90 7.69
C PHE A 78 0.42 -7.17 6.88
N ILE A 79 -0.74 -7.82 7.02
CA ILE A 79 -1.06 -9.07 6.29
C ILE A 79 -1.03 -8.84 4.77
N HIS A 80 -1.60 -7.73 4.29
CA HIS A 80 -1.59 -7.37 2.87
C HIS A 80 -0.16 -7.23 2.34
N TRP A 81 0.66 -6.39 2.96
CA TRP A 81 2.03 -6.18 2.52
C TRP A 81 2.91 -7.41 2.71
N PHE A 82 2.66 -8.22 3.74
CA PHE A 82 3.40 -9.44 3.99
C PHE A 82 3.13 -10.50 2.91
N MET A 83 1.87 -10.60 2.47
CA MET A 83 1.50 -11.43 1.32
C MET A 83 2.16 -10.94 0.02
N LEU A 84 2.20 -9.63 -0.22
CA LEU A 84 2.88 -9.06 -1.38
C LEU A 84 4.39 -9.29 -1.34
N VAL A 85 5.03 -9.14 -0.17
CA VAL A 85 6.45 -9.45 0.02
C VAL A 85 6.71 -10.92 -0.27
N ALA A 86 5.88 -11.83 0.25
CA ALA A 86 6.01 -13.26 0.02
C ALA A 86 5.86 -13.64 -1.47
N LEU A 87 4.95 -12.98 -2.19
CA LEU A 87 4.79 -13.12 -3.63
C LEU A 87 6.03 -12.60 -4.39
N ASN A 88 6.58 -11.46 -3.99
CA ASN A 88 7.80 -10.92 -4.61
C ASN A 88 9.05 -11.76 -4.30
N ILE A 89 9.18 -12.31 -3.09
CA ILE A 89 10.23 -13.26 -2.74
C ILE A 89 10.15 -14.47 -3.68
N GLY A 90 8.95 -15.04 -3.84
CA GLY A 90 8.78 -16.16 -4.74
C GLY A 90 9.14 -15.79 -6.19
N ILE A 91 8.66 -14.67 -6.72
CA ILE A 91 9.00 -14.26 -8.10
C ILE A 91 10.50 -13.98 -8.25
N TRP A 92 11.14 -13.39 -7.23
CA TRP A 92 12.59 -13.13 -7.23
C TRP A 92 13.43 -14.41 -7.15
N MET A 93 13.04 -15.38 -6.32
CA MET A 93 13.66 -16.71 -6.27
C MET A 93 13.65 -17.42 -7.63
N PHE A 94 12.78 -16.97 -8.54
CA PHE A 94 12.60 -17.47 -9.88
C PHE A 94 12.92 -16.43 -10.98
N GLY A 95 13.63 -15.35 -10.65
CA GLY A 95 14.26 -14.43 -11.60
C GLY A 95 13.42 -13.25 -12.12
N GLY A 96 12.27 -12.91 -11.51
CA GLY A 96 11.28 -12.01 -12.14
C GLY A 96 11.10 -10.59 -11.59
N VAL A 97 11.82 -10.11 -10.56
CA VAL A 97 11.64 -8.73 -10.02
C VAL A 97 12.97 -8.06 -9.63
N THR A 98 13.02 -6.73 -9.72
CA THR A 98 14.13 -5.91 -9.21
C THR A 98 14.24 -5.98 -7.68
N ILE A 99 15.47 -6.05 -7.17
CA ILE A 99 15.74 -6.12 -5.73
C ILE A 99 15.20 -4.92 -4.94
N TRP A 100 15.07 -3.75 -5.58
CA TRP A 100 14.57 -2.52 -4.96
C TRP A 100 13.14 -2.64 -4.44
N TRP A 101 12.28 -3.32 -5.20
CA TRP A 101 10.88 -3.53 -4.82
C TRP A 101 10.77 -4.35 -3.53
N PHE A 102 11.61 -5.37 -3.40
CA PHE A 102 11.74 -6.17 -2.18
C PHE A 102 12.34 -5.37 -1.02
N LEU A 103 13.46 -4.68 -1.25
CA LEU A 103 14.17 -3.92 -0.21
C LEU A 103 13.32 -2.80 0.40
N LEU A 104 12.40 -2.19 -0.36
CA LEU A 104 11.52 -1.15 0.14
C LEU A 104 10.33 -1.71 0.95
N GLN A 105 9.87 -2.92 0.67
CA GLN A 105 8.77 -3.52 1.42
C GLN A 105 9.17 -3.98 2.83
N LEU A 106 10.44 -4.31 3.06
CA LEU A 106 10.93 -4.68 4.39
C LEU A 106 10.84 -3.52 5.41
N PRO A 107 11.33 -2.29 5.12
CA PRO A 107 11.08 -1.11 5.93
C PRO A 107 9.60 -0.82 6.12
N LEU A 108 8.78 -0.99 5.09
CA LEU A 108 7.32 -0.79 5.18
C LEU A 108 6.70 -1.72 6.22
N LEU A 109 6.99 -3.03 6.13
CA LEU A 109 6.53 -4.01 7.11
C LEU A 109 7.03 -3.69 8.52
N ALA A 110 8.29 -3.29 8.66
CA ALA A 110 8.85 -2.91 9.96
C ALA A 110 8.11 -1.71 10.57
N ILE A 111 7.78 -0.69 9.77
CA ILE A 111 7.03 0.47 10.23
C ILE A 111 5.62 0.06 10.67
N ILE A 112 4.91 -0.75 9.88
CA ILE A 112 3.55 -1.21 10.24
C ILE A 112 3.59 -2.10 11.49
N ALA A 113 4.56 -3.02 11.59
CA ALA A 113 4.77 -3.84 12.79
C ALA A 113 5.04 -2.98 14.02
N TRP A 114 5.78 -1.88 13.86
CA TRP A 114 6.00 -0.92 14.94
C TRP A 114 4.72 -0.20 15.37
N GLN A 115 3.88 0.24 14.42
CA GLN A 115 2.57 0.81 14.74
C GLN A 115 1.73 -0.14 15.61
N ILE A 116 1.70 -1.43 15.24
CA ILE A 116 1.02 -2.49 15.99
C ILE A 116 1.69 -2.69 17.37
N GLY A 117 3.02 -2.70 17.43
CA GLY A 117 3.78 -2.86 18.68
C GLY A 117 3.53 -1.74 19.71
N ILE A 118 3.44 -0.48 19.27
CA ILE A 118 3.09 0.65 20.15
C ILE A 118 1.68 0.45 20.73
N ALA A 119 0.75 -0.10 19.95
CA ALA A 119 -0.59 -0.35 20.42
C ALA A 119 -0.67 -1.46 21.49
N PHE A 120 0.08 -2.55 21.32
CA PHE A 120 0.19 -3.60 22.34
C PHE A 120 0.75 -3.06 23.65
N HIS A 121 1.75 -2.18 23.57
CA HIS A 121 2.36 -1.59 24.76
C HIS A 121 1.40 -0.62 25.50
N ARG A 122 0.51 0.06 24.78
CA ARG A 122 -0.33 1.12 25.37
C ARG A 122 -1.73 0.67 25.78
N HIS A 123 -2.45 -0.08 24.94
CA HIS A 123 -3.90 -0.28 25.14
C HIS A 123 -4.48 -1.62 24.67
N LEU A 124 -3.74 -2.42 23.88
CA LEU A 124 -4.29 -3.66 23.30
C LEU A 124 -3.83 -4.90 24.09
N ARG A 125 -4.72 -5.46 24.91
CA ARG A 125 -4.58 -6.85 25.40
C ARG A 125 -5.34 -7.75 24.43
N LEU A 126 -4.60 -8.49 23.59
CA LEU A 126 -5.22 -9.54 22.77
C LEU A 126 -5.62 -10.71 23.66
N SER A 127 -6.78 -11.28 23.37
CA SER A 127 -7.13 -12.61 23.84
C SER A 127 -6.28 -13.67 23.13
N TYR A 128 -6.05 -14.81 23.78
CA TYR A 128 -5.30 -15.93 23.20
C TYR A 128 -5.83 -16.36 21.81
N PRO A 129 -7.15 -16.45 21.56
CA PRO A 129 -7.69 -16.74 20.22
C PRO A 129 -7.31 -15.71 19.16
N GLU A 130 -7.28 -14.41 19.49
CA GLU A 130 -6.91 -13.35 18.54
C GLU A 130 -5.43 -13.40 18.17
N TRP A 131 -4.56 -13.76 19.12
CA TRP A 131 -3.14 -13.96 18.85
C TRP A 131 -2.91 -15.15 17.92
N VAL A 132 -3.55 -16.30 18.19
CA VAL A 132 -3.47 -17.49 17.35
C VAL A 132 -4.01 -17.22 15.95
N ALA A 133 -5.14 -16.51 15.83
CA ALA A 133 -5.69 -16.12 14.54
C ALA A 133 -4.74 -15.18 13.76
N GLY A 134 -4.08 -14.25 14.43
CA GLY A 134 -3.09 -13.35 13.83
C GLY A 134 -1.86 -14.10 13.30
N VAL A 135 -1.30 -15.02 14.09
CA VAL A 135 -0.17 -15.88 13.67
C VAL A 135 -0.59 -16.77 12.49
N GLY A 136 -1.77 -17.40 12.58
CA GLY A 136 -2.32 -18.21 11.51
C GLY A 136 -2.50 -17.43 10.20
N ALA A 137 -3.04 -16.21 10.27
CA ALA A 137 -3.20 -15.34 9.10
C ALA A 137 -1.85 -14.93 8.50
N GLY A 138 -0.84 -14.64 9.33
CA GLY A 138 0.52 -14.35 8.88
C GLY A 138 1.14 -15.54 8.14
N CYS A 139 1.11 -16.74 8.74
CA CYS A 139 1.60 -17.97 8.12
C CYS A 139 0.88 -18.28 6.81
N PHE A 140 -0.44 -18.11 6.77
CA PHE A 140 -1.23 -18.29 5.55
C PHE A 140 -0.84 -17.31 4.46
N ALA A 141 -0.67 -16.02 4.78
CA ALA A 141 -0.23 -15.00 3.83
C ALA A 141 1.16 -15.29 3.25
N LEU A 142 2.09 -15.79 4.07
CA LEU A 142 3.42 -16.21 3.63
C LEU A 142 3.35 -17.39 2.66
N LEU A 143 2.63 -18.45 3.05
CA LEU A 143 2.48 -19.66 2.24
C LEU A 143 1.74 -19.37 0.92
N LEU A 144 0.69 -18.55 0.97
CA LEU A 144 -0.06 -18.15 -0.22
C LEU A 144 0.82 -17.34 -1.17
N GLY A 145 1.60 -16.38 -0.66
CA GLY A 145 2.49 -15.57 -1.50
C GLY A 145 3.60 -16.41 -2.17
N ILE A 146 4.35 -17.18 -1.38
CA ILE A 146 5.42 -18.06 -1.90
C ILE A 146 4.85 -19.12 -2.84
N GLY A 147 3.74 -19.77 -2.44
CA GLY A 147 3.09 -20.81 -3.23
C GLY A 147 2.56 -20.31 -4.56
N THR A 148 1.92 -19.13 -4.57
CA THR A 148 1.45 -18.48 -5.79
C THR A 148 2.59 -18.26 -6.78
N ALA A 149 3.70 -17.70 -6.31
CA ALA A 149 4.84 -17.42 -7.16
C ALA A 149 5.55 -18.69 -7.65
N ALA A 150 5.70 -19.71 -6.80
CA ALA A 150 6.28 -20.99 -7.19
C ALA A 150 5.45 -21.70 -8.26
N ILE A 151 4.12 -21.73 -8.11
CA ILE A 151 3.21 -22.31 -9.09
C ILE A 151 3.22 -21.48 -10.38
N ARG A 152 3.26 -20.15 -10.30
CA ARG A 152 3.34 -19.27 -11.47
C ARG A 152 4.62 -19.46 -12.27
N TYR A 153 5.73 -19.76 -11.61
CA TYR A 153 6.97 -20.10 -12.26
C TYR A 153 6.92 -21.49 -12.91
N ALA A 154 6.46 -22.51 -12.17
CA ALA A 154 6.36 -23.88 -12.67
C ALA A 154 5.36 -24.01 -13.83
N ASP A 155 4.29 -23.24 -13.80
CA ASP A 155 3.28 -23.14 -14.85
C ASP A 155 3.23 -21.70 -15.40
N SER A 156 4.12 -21.45 -16.35
CA SER A 156 4.23 -20.16 -17.05
C SER A 156 3.11 -19.96 -18.08
N SER A 157 2.27 -20.97 -18.33
CA SER A 157 1.29 -20.94 -19.41
C SER A 157 0.25 -19.83 -19.24
N THR A 158 -0.16 -19.24 -20.36
CA THR A 158 -1.24 -18.26 -20.38
C THR A 158 -2.56 -19.01 -20.12
N PHE A 159 -3.25 -18.67 -19.01
CA PHE A 159 -4.46 -19.35 -18.50
C PHE A 159 -4.24 -20.70 -17.81
N GLY A 160 -3.01 -21.01 -17.40
CA GLY A 160 -2.71 -22.15 -16.52
C GLY A 160 -3.08 -21.92 -15.05
N TRP A 161 -2.80 -22.92 -14.22
CA TRP A 161 -2.95 -22.86 -12.76
C TRP A 161 -2.16 -21.72 -12.13
N GLY A 162 -0.97 -21.42 -12.67
CA GLY A 162 -0.17 -20.26 -12.26
C GLY A 162 -0.92 -18.94 -12.39
N TRP A 163 -1.56 -18.72 -13.54
CA TRP A 163 -2.34 -17.50 -13.81
C TRP A 163 -3.61 -17.41 -12.96
N ILE A 164 -4.31 -18.54 -12.78
CA ILE A 164 -5.51 -18.60 -11.92
C ILE A 164 -5.15 -18.20 -10.49
N LEU A 165 -4.09 -18.79 -9.95
CA LEU A 165 -3.67 -18.55 -8.58
C LEU A 165 -3.18 -17.12 -8.36
N GLU A 166 -2.44 -16.55 -9.32
CA GLU A 166 -2.06 -15.13 -9.33
C GLU A 166 -3.29 -14.22 -9.26
N THR A 167 -4.31 -14.51 -10.06
CA THR A 167 -5.56 -13.73 -10.12
C THR A 167 -6.35 -13.81 -8.80
N ILE A 168 -6.45 -15.01 -8.22
CA ILE A 168 -7.09 -15.21 -6.91
C ILE A 168 -6.32 -14.45 -5.83
N THR A 169 -5.00 -14.56 -5.80
CA THR A 169 -4.16 -13.86 -4.81
C THR A 169 -4.27 -12.35 -4.93
N ALA A 170 -4.31 -11.80 -6.15
CA ALA A 170 -4.57 -10.37 -6.38
C ALA A 170 -5.97 -9.93 -5.88
N THR A 171 -6.98 -10.77 -6.07
CA THR A 171 -8.34 -10.53 -5.58
C THR A 171 -8.38 -10.52 -4.05
N VAL A 172 -7.80 -11.54 -3.41
CA VAL A 172 -7.70 -11.64 -1.95
C VAL A 172 -6.94 -10.45 -1.37
N ALA A 173 -5.84 -10.03 -2.01
CA ALA A 173 -5.08 -8.84 -1.62
C ALA A 173 -5.95 -7.59 -1.59
N THR A 174 -6.78 -7.42 -2.62
CA THR A 174 -7.70 -6.29 -2.76
C THR A 174 -8.82 -6.35 -1.72
N LEU A 175 -9.32 -7.53 -1.38
CA LEU A 175 -10.34 -7.71 -0.34
C LEU A 175 -9.81 -7.40 1.07
N ILE A 176 -8.54 -7.72 1.36
CA ILE A 176 -7.87 -7.28 2.58
C ILE A 176 -7.81 -5.75 2.62
N VAL A 177 -7.49 -5.12 1.48
CA VAL A 177 -7.50 -3.65 1.29
C VAL A 177 -8.90 -3.06 1.36
N LEU A 178 -9.97 -3.81 1.09
CA LEU A 178 -11.31 -3.32 1.39
C LEU A 178 -11.56 -3.35 2.90
N ARG A 179 -11.20 -4.46 3.55
CA ARG A 179 -11.48 -4.70 4.96
C ARG A 179 -10.84 -3.66 5.88
N TRP A 180 -9.56 -3.34 5.70
CA TRP A 180 -8.88 -2.34 6.54
C TRP A 180 -9.44 -0.91 6.36
N ILE A 181 -9.95 -0.54 5.17
CA ILE A 181 -10.52 0.77 4.84
C ILE A 181 -11.83 0.91 5.57
N LEU A 182 -12.67 -0.14 5.56
CA LEU A 182 -13.93 -0.15 6.29
C LEU A 182 -13.71 0.02 7.80
N LEU A 183 -12.68 -0.64 8.36
CA LEU A 183 -12.31 -0.50 9.76
C LEU A 183 -11.82 0.91 10.08
N ASP A 184 -10.91 1.46 9.27
CA ASP A 184 -10.41 2.82 9.43
C ASP A 184 -11.54 3.85 9.32
N ILE A 185 -12.40 3.76 8.31
CA ILE A 185 -13.52 4.69 8.10
C ILE A 185 -14.50 4.65 9.27
N SER A 186 -14.79 3.46 9.81
CA SER A 186 -15.63 3.33 11.00
C SER A 186 -15.03 4.11 12.18
N THR A 187 -13.73 3.98 12.42
CA THR A 187 -13.01 4.74 13.46
C THR A 187 -12.95 6.23 13.15
N ILE A 188 -12.65 6.61 11.92
CA ILE A 188 -12.61 8.02 11.48
C ILE A 188 -13.98 8.68 11.74
N ARG A 189 -15.07 8.02 11.35
CA ARG A 189 -16.44 8.50 11.57
C ARG A 189 -16.75 8.74 13.03
N THR A 190 -16.36 7.83 13.93
CA THR A 190 -16.65 7.93 15.37
C THR A 190 -15.76 8.95 16.06
N THR A 191 -14.45 8.93 15.78
CA THR A 191 -13.48 9.80 16.44
C THR A 191 -13.58 11.27 15.99
N LEU A 192 -13.98 11.55 14.75
CA LEU A 192 -14.19 12.93 14.24
C LEU A 192 -15.34 13.67 14.93
N GLN A 193 -16.27 12.94 15.55
CA GLN A 193 -17.36 13.52 16.33
C GLN A 193 -16.92 13.90 17.76
N GLY A 194 -15.77 13.41 18.24
CA GLY A 194 -15.32 13.50 19.64
C GLY A 194 -14.10 14.41 19.91
N SER A 195 -13.71 15.29 18.99
CA SER A 195 -12.61 16.28 19.10
C SER A 195 -11.15 15.80 18.96
N ASN A 196 -10.85 14.49 18.87
CA ASN A 196 -9.47 13.96 18.78
C ASN A 196 -9.16 13.20 17.48
N THR A 197 -9.18 13.89 16.35
CA THR A 197 -8.95 13.27 15.03
C THR A 197 -7.52 12.77 14.89
N GLY A 198 -7.35 11.45 14.81
CA GLY A 198 -6.02 10.83 14.82
C GLY A 198 -5.37 10.56 13.46
N TYR A 199 -6.09 10.75 12.35
CA TYR A 199 -5.58 10.39 11.03
C TYR A 199 -5.00 11.63 10.30
N PRO A 200 -3.68 11.65 10.01
CA PRO A 200 -3.05 12.75 9.28
C PRO A 200 -3.56 12.85 7.86
N ARG A 201 -3.92 14.06 7.40
CA ARG A 201 -4.30 14.28 6.00
C ARG A 201 -3.19 13.87 5.01
N ALA A 202 -1.94 14.09 5.40
CA ALA A 202 -0.77 13.77 4.59
C ALA A 202 -0.68 12.28 4.23
N PHE A 203 -1.12 11.37 5.13
CA PHE A 203 -1.18 9.93 4.85
C PHE A 203 -2.04 9.64 3.61
N PHE A 204 -3.24 10.21 3.54
CA PHE A 204 -4.15 10.00 2.41
C PHE A 204 -3.60 10.60 1.11
N LEU A 205 -3.06 11.83 1.16
CA LEU A 205 -2.52 12.49 -0.02
C LEU A 205 -1.33 11.73 -0.61
N LYS A 206 -0.43 11.24 0.25
CA LYS A 206 0.70 10.39 -0.17
C LYS A 206 0.20 9.07 -0.79
N GLY A 207 -0.86 8.49 -0.23
CA GLY A 207 -1.48 7.29 -0.80
C GLY A 207 -2.16 7.52 -2.14
N VAL A 208 -2.88 8.63 -2.34
CA VAL A 208 -3.47 9.02 -3.63
C VAL A 208 -2.37 9.27 -4.67
N PHE A 209 -1.29 9.96 -4.27
CA PHE A 209 -0.13 10.17 -5.14
C PHE A 209 0.50 8.85 -5.56
N GLY A 210 0.80 7.95 -4.61
CA GLY A 210 1.38 6.63 -4.90
C GLY A 210 0.47 5.78 -5.82
N ASN A 211 -0.82 5.73 -5.55
CA ASN A 211 -1.81 5.02 -6.38
C ASN A 211 -1.85 5.58 -7.81
N SER A 212 -1.78 6.90 -7.97
CA SER A 212 -1.73 7.56 -9.29
C SER A 212 -0.50 7.15 -10.09
N LEU A 213 0.67 7.02 -9.45
CA LEU A 213 1.89 6.53 -10.12
C LEU A 213 1.76 5.08 -10.57
N ILE A 214 1.13 4.22 -9.77
CA ILE A 214 0.83 2.84 -10.15
C ILE A 214 -0.16 2.77 -11.32
N LEU A 215 -1.14 3.68 -11.37
CA LEU A 215 -2.07 3.78 -12.49
C LEU A 215 -1.35 4.17 -13.80
N VAL A 216 -0.39 5.10 -13.73
CA VAL A 216 0.45 5.48 -14.88
C VAL A 216 1.32 4.31 -15.33
N PHE A 217 1.96 3.60 -14.39
CA PHE A 217 2.72 2.38 -14.70
C PHE A 217 1.84 1.31 -15.37
N TRP A 218 0.63 1.09 -14.87
CA TRP A 218 -0.31 0.15 -15.49
C TRP A 218 -0.69 0.57 -16.91
N PHE A 219 -0.93 1.87 -17.14
CA PHE A 219 -1.22 2.37 -18.47
C PHE A 219 -0.07 2.11 -19.44
N HIS A 220 1.17 2.30 -18.99
CA HIS A 220 2.38 1.93 -19.74
C HIS A 220 2.38 0.44 -20.12
N VAL A 221 2.19 -0.47 -19.15
CA VAL A 221 2.12 -1.92 -19.39
C VAL A 221 1.02 -2.30 -20.38
N MET A 222 -0.15 -1.64 -20.31
CA MET A 222 -1.26 -1.92 -21.21
C MET A 222 -1.04 -1.38 -22.63
N LEU A 223 -0.32 -0.27 -22.78
CA LEU A 223 0.07 0.26 -24.09
C LEU A 223 1.07 -0.65 -24.80
N GLU A 224 2.05 -1.20 -24.07
CA GLU A 224 3.09 -2.06 -24.66
C GLU A 224 2.53 -3.32 -25.31
N GLY A 225 1.55 -3.99 -24.68
CA GLY A 225 0.92 -5.17 -25.27
C GLY A 225 -0.22 -4.87 -26.26
N GLY A 226 -0.48 -3.58 -26.51
CA GLY A 226 -1.57 -3.08 -27.34
C GLY A 226 -2.89 -3.06 -26.58
N ILE A 227 -3.41 -1.86 -26.30
CA ILE A 227 -4.64 -1.70 -25.51
C ILE A 227 -5.90 -2.30 -26.17
N SER A 228 -5.88 -2.55 -27.47
CA SER A 228 -6.96 -3.25 -28.19
C SER A 228 -6.84 -4.78 -28.14
N ASN A 229 -5.74 -5.32 -27.63
CA ASN A 229 -5.47 -6.75 -27.59
C ASN A 229 -6.20 -7.41 -26.41
N GLN A 230 -7.35 -8.01 -26.69
CA GLN A 230 -8.15 -8.71 -25.67
C GLN A 230 -7.35 -9.78 -24.90
N LEU A 231 -6.44 -10.49 -25.57
CA LEU A 231 -5.60 -11.49 -24.93
C LEU A 231 -4.62 -10.85 -23.93
N TRP A 232 -4.15 -9.62 -24.19
CA TRP A 232 -3.28 -8.86 -23.28
C TRP A 232 -4.00 -8.45 -22.00
N TRP A 233 -5.26 -8.00 -22.13
CA TRP A 233 -6.11 -7.70 -20.97
C TRP A 233 -6.35 -8.92 -20.10
N LEU A 234 -6.67 -10.06 -20.71
CA LEU A 234 -6.91 -11.30 -19.98
C LEU A 234 -5.63 -11.81 -19.30
N LYS A 235 -4.48 -11.74 -19.98
CA LYS A 235 -3.17 -12.06 -19.39
C LYS A 235 -2.88 -11.26 -18.13
N ASN A 236 -3.24 -9.97 -18.13
CA ASN A 236 -2.97 -9.04 -17.03
C ASN A 236 -4.20 -8.77 -16.15
N ILE A 237 -5.20 -9.66 -16.11
CA ILE A 237 -6.46 -9.38 -15.40
C ILE A 237 -6.24 -9.18 -13.90
N GLY A 238 -5.36 -9.96 -13.26
CA GLY A 238 -5.04 -9.82 -11.85
C GLY A 238 -4.40 -8.47 -11.52
N LEU A 239 -3.41 -8.05 -12.32
CA LEU A 239 -2.78 -6.73 -12.23
C LEU A 239 -3.82 -5.61 -12.46
N THR A 240 -4.60 -5.73 -13.52
CA THR A 240 -5.62 -4.74 -13.90
C THR A 240 -6.69 -4.60 -12.83
N PHE A 241 -7.16 -5.71 -12.26
CA PHE A 241 -8.12 -5.70 -11.16
C PHE A 241 -7.54 -4.99 -9.94
N ASN A 242 -6.33 -5.35 -9.51
CA ASN A 242 -5.69 -4.74 -8.36
C ASN A 242 -5.48 -3.23 -8.56
N VAL A 243 -4.98 -2.82 -9.72
CA VAL A 243 -4.76 -1.41 -10.03
C VAL A 243 -6.08 -0.66 -10.07
N LEU A 244 -7.05 -1.08 -10.87
CA LEU A 244 -8.29 -0.31 -11.07
C LEU A 244 -9.17 -0.33 -9.82
N VAL A 245 -9.42 -1.50 -9.23
CA VAL A 245 -10.26 -1.63 -8.04
C VAL A 245 -9.54 -1.07 -6.82
N GLY A 246 -8.25 -1.35 -6.64
CA GLY A 246 -7.44 -0.81 -5.55
C GLY A 246 -7.38 0.72 -5.57
N ASN A 247 -7.13 1.33 -6.74
CA ASN A 247 -7.16 2.78 -6.90
C ASN A 247 -8.54 3.36 -6.57
N ALA A 248 -9.61 2.74 -7.07
CA ALA A 248 -10.98 3.18 -6.80
C ALA A 248 -11.32 3.11 -5.29
N LEU A 249 -10.93 2.02 -4.63
CA LEU A 249 -11.09 1.86 -3.18
C LEU A 249 -10.33 2.94 -2.40
N TYR A 250 -9.07 3.21 -2.77
CA TYR A 250 -8.27 4.22 -2.07
C TYR A 250 -8.75 5.65 -2.32
N LEU A 251 -9.22 5.94 -3.54
CA LEU A 251 -9.85 7.23 -3.86
C LEU A 251 -11.13 7.42 -3.03
N ALA A 252 -11.99 6.41 -2.97
CA ALA A 252 -13.18 6.43 -2.12
C ALA A 252 -12.83 6.60 -0.64
N TYR A 253 -11.76 5.95 -0.17
CA TYR A 253 -11.25 6.10 1.20
C TYR A 253 -10.87 7.55 1.52
N TRP A 254 -10.12 8.20 0.64
CA TRP A 254 -9.76 9.61 0.79
C TRP A 254 -10.99 10.54 0.75
N LEU A 255 -11.91 10.33 -0.19
CA LEU A 255 -13.14 11.13 -0.30
C LEU A 255 -14.01 11.04 0.96
N LEU A 256 -14.17 9.83 1.51
CA LEU A 256 -14.90 9.61 2.75
C LEU A 256 -14.21 10.30 3.93
N TYR A 257 -12.88 10.23 4.01
CA TYR A 257 -12.10 10.95 5.02
C TYR A 257 -12.34 12.47 4.96
N GLU A 258 -12.21 13.09 3.78
CA GLU A 258 -12.44 14.55 3.63
C GLU A 258 -13.90 14.93 3.92
N TYR A 259 -14.86 14.09 3.55
CA TYR A 259 -16.28 14.30 3.87
C TYR A 259 -16.51 14.36 5.39
N TYR A 260 -16.05 13.36 6.14
CA TYR A 260 -16.21 13.34 7.59
C TYR A 260 -15.44 14.48 8.28
N ARG A 261 -14.25 14.83 7.76
CA ARG A 261 -13.44 15.94 8.25
C ARG A 261 -14.14 17.29 8.08
N SER A 262 -14.68 17.56 6.91
CA SER A 262 -15.44 18.78 6.61
C SER A 262 -16.65 18.96 7.54
N LYS A 263 -17.35 17.86 7.83
CA LYS A 263 -18.51 17.86 8.73
C LYS A 263 -18.16 18.20 10.18
N SER A 264 -17.02 17.72 10.68
CA SER A 264 -16.50 18.05 12.02
C SER A 264 -16.09 19.53 12.16
N GLY A 265 -15.61 20.14 11.07
CA GLY A 265 -15.28 21.58 11.06
C GLY A 265 -16.50 22.51 11.14
N LYS A 266 -17.65 22.08 10.60
CA LYS A 266 -18.89 22.88 10.61
C LYS A 266 -19.64 22.84 11.95
N SER A 267 -19.46 21.80 12.76
CA SER A 267 -20.12 21.70 14.08
C SER A 267 -19.46 22.51 15.19
N LYS A 268 -18.38 23.26 14.89
CA LYS A 268 -17.64 24.10 15.84
C LYS A 268 -17.89 25.60 15.68
N GLN A 269 -18.92 26.02 14.93
CA GLN A 269 -19.33 27.42 14.95
C GLN A 269 -19.98 27.74 16.31
N PRO A 270 -19.49 28.75 17.06
CA PRO A 270 -20.13 29.16 18.29
C PRO A 270 -21.49 29.76 17.96
N VAL A 271 -22.54 29.27 18.62
CA VAL A 271 -23.81 30.00 18.70
C VAL A 271 -23.49 31.29 19.42
N THR A 272 -23.52 32.42 18.72
CA THR A 272 -23.51 33.74 19.35
C THR A 272 -24.74 33.82 20.24
N PRO A 273 -24.58 34.05 21.56
CA PRO A 273 -25.72 34.37 22.40
C PRO A 273 -26.22 35.77 21.99
N ASP A 274 -27.49 35.82 21.58
CA ASP A 274 -28.25 37.06 21.42
C ASP A 274 -28.50 37.73 22.77
#